data_AF-A0A960IB13-F1
#
_entry.id   AF-A0A960IB13-F1
#
_cell.length_a   1.000
_cell.length_b   1.000
_cell.length_c   1.000
_cell.angle_alpha   90.00
_cell.angle_beta   90.00
_cell.angle_gamma   90.00
#
_symmetry.space_group_name_H-M   'P 1'
#
loop_
_entity.id
_entity.type
_entity.pdbx_description
1 polymer ?
#
loop_
_entity_poly.entity_id
_entity_poly.type
_entity_poly.pdbx_seq_one_letter_code
_entity_poly.pdbx_strand_id
1 'polypeptide(L)' 'MSDGLTAVPVANGLACDTDRRTFELALEAFTAMTGAPPVVEADLVTQGFLRSEVVSYDLDPTGAIVPAAGSNCG' A
#
# COMPACT_ATOMS: atom_id res chain seq x y z
N MET A 1 -14.90 30.77 3.73
CA MET A 1 -13.70 30.12 3.17
C MET A 1 -13.27 29.02 4.16
N SER A 2 -14.01 27.90 4.22
CA SER A 2 -13.69 26.77 5.12
C SER A 2 -13.62 25.42 4.39
N ASP A 3 -13.79 25.39 3.07
CA ASP A 3 -13.76 24.16 2.26
C ASP A 3 -12.37 23.49 2.22
N GLY A 4 -11.31 24.22 2.59
CA GLY A 4 -9.96 23.66 2.62
C GLY A 4 -9.75 22.63 3.74
N LEU A 5 -10.46 22.74 4.87
CA LEU A 5 -10.27 21.82 6.00
C LEU A 5 -11.00 20.48 5.81
N THR A 6 -12.09 20.47 5.04
CA THR A 6 -12.86 19.25 4.73
C THR A 6 -12.34 18.51 3.50
N ALA A 7 -11.63 19.19 2.59
CA ALA A 7 -10.99 18.59 1.42
C ALA A 7 -9.82 17.67 1.79
N VAL A 8 -9.05 18.00 2.84
CA VAL A 8 -7.85 17.23 3.24
C VAL A 8 -8.20 15.82 3.74
N PRO A 9 -9.17 15.62 4.65
CA PRO A 9 -9.56 14.27 5.09
C PRO A 9 -10.09 13.38 3.95
N VAL A 10 -10.84 13.96 3.01
CA VAL A 10 -11.40 13.22 1.86
C VAL A 10 -10.30 12.83 0.88
N ALA A 11 -9.36 13.74 0.59
CA ALA A 11 -8.21 13.44 -0.25
C ALA A 11 -7.30 12.38 0.37
N ASN A 12 -7.09 12.43 1.70
CA ASN A 12 -6.33 11.43 2.43
C ASN A 12 -6.99 10.05 2.33
N GLY A 13 -8.31 9.95 2.56
CA GLY A 13 -9.03 8.68 2.44
C GLY A 13 -8.93 8.07 1.03
N LEU A 14 -9.07 8.91 -0.01
CA LEU A 14 -8.96 8.44 -1.40
C LEU A 14 -7.55 7.96 -1.76
N ALA A 15 -6.52 8.64 -1.25
CA ALA A 15 -5.13 8.25 -1.42
C ALA A 15 -4.86 6.89 -0.73
N CYS A 16 -5.33 6.72 0.51
CA CYS A 16 -5.22 5.47 1.24
C CYS A 16 -5.88 4.30 0.49
N ASP A 17 -7.10 4.47 -0.01
CA ASP A 17 -7.79 3.43 -0.78
C ASP A 17 -7.02 3.07 -2.06
N THR A 18 -6.46 4.07 -2.74
CA THR A 18 -5.71 3.86 -3.98
C THR A 18 -4.39 3.14 -3.73
N ASP A 19 -3.66 3.54 -2.70
CA ASP A 19 -2.40 2.91 -2.29
C ASP A 19 -2.65 1.47 -1.87
N ARG A 20 -3.68 1.22 -1.05
CA ARG A 20 -4.05 -0.13 -0.62
C ARG A 20 -4.34 -1.04 -1.80
N ARG A 21 -5.18 -0.59 -2.74
CA ARG A 21 -5.52 -1.39 -3.93
C ARG A 21 -4.31 -1.64 -4.83
N THR A 22 -3.41 -0.66 -4.94
CA THR A 22 -2.17 -0.81 -5.70
C THR A 22 -1.28 -1.87 -5.07
N PHE A 23 -1.17 -1.88 -3.74
CA PHE A 23 -0.40 -2.87 -3.00
C PHE A 23 -1.05 -4.26 -3.10
N GLU A 24 -2.37 -4.37 -2.93
CA GLU A 24 -3.12 -5.63 -3.10
C GLU A 24 -2.88 -6.24 -4.49
N LEU A 25 -2.94 -5.41 -5.54
CA LEU A 25 -2.67 -5.87 -6.92
C LEU A 25 -1.21 -6.30 -7.11
N ALA A 26 -0.25 -5.61 -6.52
CA ALA A 26 1.17 -5.98 -6.60
C ALA A 26 1.43 -7.34 -5.91
N LEU A 27 0.80 -7.60 -4.76
CA LEU A 27 0.86 -8.89 -4.07
C LEU A 27 0.28 -10.02 -4.90
N GLU A 28 -0.89 -9.80 -5.49
CA GLU A 28 -1.54 -10.79 -6.36
C GLU A 28 -0.67 -11.10 -7.58
N ALA A 29 -0.15 -10.07 -8.25
CA ALA A 29 0.69 -10.23 -9.42
C ALA A 29 2.02 -10.94 -9.08
N PHE A 30 2.66 -10.59 -7.96
CA PHE A 30 3.86 -11.29 -7.49
C PHE A 30 3.57 -12.77 -7.25
N THR A 31 2.52 -13.08 -6.48
CA THR A 31 2.16 -14.45 -6.13
C THR A 31 1.83 -15.28 -7.36
N ALA A 32 1.12 -14.70 -8.34
CA ALA A 32 0.81 -15.38 -9.59
C ALA A 32 2.05 -15.69 -10.44
N MET A 33 3.08 -14.84 -10.38
CA MET A 33 4.31 -14.99 -11.17
C MET A 33 5.36 -15.87 -10.50
N THR A 34 5.48 -15.83 -9.18
CA THR A 34 6.54 -16.53 -8.42
C THR A 34 6.04 -17.83 -7.76
N GLY A 35 4.72 -17.99 -7.63
CA GLY A 35 4.09 -19.12 -6.95
C GLY A 35 4.11 -19.03 -5.41
N ALA A 36 4.58 -17.93 -4.84
CA ALA A 36 4.61 -17.67 -3.40
C ALA A 36 4.39 -16.17 -3.10
N PRO A 37 3.81 -15.81 -1.94
CA PRO A 37 3.74 -14.40 -1.54
C PRO A 37 5.16 -13.83 -1.29
N PRO A 38 5.35 -12.51 -1.40
CA PRO A 38 6.62 -11.89 -1.02
C PRO A 38 6.87 -12.04 0.49
N VAL A 39 8.14 -12.08 0.88
CA VAL A 39 8.54 -12.16 2.31
C VAL A 39 8.60 -10.76 2.91
N VAL A 40 9.03 -9.79 2.10
CA VAL A 40 9.11 -8.37 2.46
C VAL A 40 8.66 -7.51 1.30
N GLU A 41 8.21 -6.29 1.57
CA GLU A 41 7.77 -5.38 0.52
C GLU A 41 8.86 -5.06 -0.52
N ALA A 42 10.12 -5.03 -0.10
CA ALA A 42 11.28 -4.86 -0.99
C ALA A 42 11.34 -5.88 -2.14
N ASP A 43 10.73 -7.07 -1.99
CA ASP A 43 10.62 -8.07 -3.05
C ASP A 43 9.76 -7.56 -4.22
N LEU A 44 8.68 -6.83 -3.92
CA LEU A 44 7.78 -6.24 -4.93
C LEU A 44 8.48 -5.14 -5.73
N VAL A 45 9.34 -4.35 -5.08
CA VAL A 45 10.14 -3.33 -5.76
C VAL A 45 11.22 -3.97 -6.62
N THR A 46 11.96 -4.93 -6.07
CA THR A 46 13.06 -5.60 -6.76
C THR A 46 12.58 -6.33 -8.01
N GLN A 47 11.39 -6.94 -7.96
CA GLN A 47 10.78 -7.64 -9.10
C GLN A 47 9.93 -6.73 -10.01
N GLY A 48 9.86 -5.42 -9.70
CA GLY A 48 9.22 -4.43 -10.56
C GLY A 48 7.69 -4.41 -10.52
N PHE A 49 7.06 -5.05 -9.52
CA PHE A 49 5.62 -4.93 -9.25
C PHE A 49 5.28 -3.58 -8.61
N LEU A 50 6.21 -3.01 -7.86
CA LEU A 50 6.16 -1.64 -7.35
C LEU A 50 7.35 -0.83 -7.85
N ARG A 51 7.16 0.50 -7.96
CA ARG A 51 8.26 1.43 -8.27
C ARG A 51 9.12 1.74 -7.05
N SER A 52 8.51 1.74 -5.88
CA SER A 52 9.10 1.96 -4.56
C SER A 52 8.15 1.36 -3.51
N GLU A 53 8.63 1.19 -2.29
CA GLU A 53 7.78 0.83 -1.16
C GLU A 53 6.68 1.89 -0.94
N VAL A 54 5.52 1.42 -0.49
CA VAL A 54 4.34 2.18 -0.16
C VAL A 54 4.53 2.79 1.22
N VAL A 55 4.38 4.11 1.32
CA VAL A 55 4.62 4.81 2.60
C VAL A 55 3.43 4.75 3.55
N SER A 56 2.24 4.47 3.01
CA SER A 56 0.96 4.45 3.71
C SER A 56 0.62 3.09 4.32
N TYR A 57 1.21 2.02 3.81
CA TYR A 57 0.92 0.65 4.18
C TYR A 57 2.20 -0.17 4.24
N ASP A 58 2.18 -1.26 4.99
CA ASP A 58 3.28 -2.20 5.15
C ASP A 58 2.73 -3.64 5.14
N LEU A 59 3.61 -4.62 4.94
CA LEU A 59 3.34 -6.04 5.08
C LEU A 59 3.67 -6.48 6.50
N ASP A 60 2.65 -6.97 7.22
CA ASP A 60 2.90 -7.61 8.50
C ASP A 60 3.56 -9.01 8.32
N PRO A 61 4.07 -9.63 9.40
CA PRO A 61 4.69 -10.94 9.33
C PRO A 61 3.77 -12.08 8.86
N THR A 62 2.46 -11.86 8.80
CA THR A 62 1.46 -12.82 8.30
C THR A 62 1.18 -12.64 6.81
N GLY A 63 1.76 -11.60 6.17
CA GLY A 63 1.52 -11.25 4.78
C GLY A 63 0.28 -10.38 4.58
N ALA A 64 -0.27 -9.80 5.65
CA ALA A 64 -1.40 -8.89 5.56
C ALA A 64 -0.93 -7.44 5.34
N ILE A 65 -1.66 -6.71 4.48
CA ILE A 65 -1.46 -5.28 4.31
C ILE A 65 -2.05 -4.53 5.51
N VAL A 66 -1.19 -3.88 6.27
CA VAL A 66 -1.54 -3.08 7.46
C VAL A 66 -1.13 -1.63 7.27
N PRO A 67 -1.79 -0.67 7.92
CA PRO A 67 -1.35 0.72 7.94
C PRO A 67 0.10 0.84 8.42
N ALA A 68 0.94 1.57 7.68
CA ALA A 68 2.29 1.85 8.14
C ALA A 68 2.25 2.73 9.40
N ALA A 69 3.22 2.54 10.30
CA ALA A 69 3.29 3.30 11.55
C ALA A 69 3.43 4.81 11.26
N GLY A 70 2.49 5.60 11.78
CA GLY A 70 2.45 7.05 11.53
C GLY A 70 1.83 7.46 10.19
N SER A 71 1.29 6.50 9.42
CA SER A 71 0.46 6.84 8.26
C SER A 71 -0.87 7.43 8.70
N ASN A 72 -1.48 8.20 7.80
CA ASN A 72 -2.85 8.71 7.97
C ASN A 72 -3.91 7.71 7.45
N CYS A 73 -3.51 6.46 7.19
CA CYS A 73 -4.32 5.44 6.54
C CYS A 73 -4.73 4.36 7.54
N GLY A 74 -5.54 4.72 8.56
CA GLY A 74 -5.97 3.80 9.62
C GLY A 74 -7.18 4.31 10.39
#